data_AF-A0A2S3XUU0-F1
#
_entry.id   AF-A0A2S3XUU0-F1
#
_cell.length_a   1.000
_cell.length_b   1.000
_cell.length_c   1.000
_cell.angle_alpha   90.00
_cell.angle_beta   90.00
_cell.angle_gamma   90.00
#
_symmetry.space_group_name_H-M   'P 1'
#
loop_
_entity.id
_entity.type
_entity.pdbx_description
1 polymer ?
#
loop_
_entity_poly.entity_id
_entity_poly.type
_entity_poly.pdbx_seq_one_letter_code
_entity_poly.pdbx_strand_id
1 'polypeptide(L)'
;MLSYTTITPDEARQIIDRLAPYLPANLKGLEARQPGPGLDYTFDPPFTGREKEPTQPSLRDDPRLCYVSEDQDPAEHRLRDKARQLLDYVYEEAFRLWKDAAYVADLRDVAKEAPARWAAYQQAFTALESAAAYLRTPQAHTEWLPAVARLVDAQLVLAAAADQFDEVGERIARTHYKHLYSDLSQAEALKAAGHPDAGTWHISEVQDYERSGHSDWTPCPPLTEVVRRLVAAQEEHLATVRRLTGPDN
;
A
#
# COMPACT_ATOMS: atom_id res chain seq x y z
N MET A 1 19.16 -4.48 -19.70
CA MET A 1 20.15 -3.71 -20.48
C MET A 1 19.67 -3.71 -21.91
N LEU A 2 19.28 -2.54 -22.45
CA LEU A 2 19.01 -2.39 -23.88
C LEU A 2 20.31 -2.75 -24.63
N SER A 3 20.31 -3.85 -25.39
CA SER A 3 21.19 -3.89 -26.56
C SER A 3 20.81 -2.67 -27.40
N TYR A 4 21.81 -1.89 -27.79
CA TYR A 4 21.72 -0.67 -28.59
C TYR A 4 21.14 -0.94 -29.98
N THR A 5 19.88 -1.34 -30.05
CA THR A 5 19.23 -1.71 -31.30
C THR A 5 18.67 -0.45 -31.92
N THR A 6 19.45 0.19 -32.79
CA THR A 6 18.96 1.29 -33.62
C THR A 6 17.83 0.77 -34.52
N ILE A 7 16.65 1.38 -34.40
CA ILE A 7 15.49 1.12 -35.26
C ILE A 7 15.38 2.28 -36.24
N THR A 8 15.45 2.01 -37.54
CA THR A 8 15.25 3.04 -38.55
C THR A 8 13.77 3.44 -38.61
N PRO A 9 13.42 4.64 -39.11
CA PRO A 9 12.01 5.05 -39.25
C PRO A 9 11.16 4.08 -40.08
N ASP A 10 11.73 3.48 -41.12
CA ASP A 10 11.03 2.50 -41.97
C ASP A 10 10.87 1.15 -41.26
N GLU A 11 11.87 0.68 -40.50
CA GLU A 11 11.75 -0.49 -39.63
C GLU A 11 10.67 -0.25 -38.55
N ALA A 12 10.63 0.94 -37.96
CA ALA A 12 9.65 1.29 -36.94
C ALA A 12 8.22 1.20 -37.49
N ARG A 13 7.97 1.76 -38.69
CA ARG A 13 6.65 1.65 -39.34
C ARG A 13 6.25 0.19 -39.58
N GLN A 14 7.16 -0.62 -40.12
CA GLN A 14 6.90 -2.04 -40.38
C GLN A 14 6.63 -2.83 -39.09
N ILE A 15 7.37 -2.55 -38.01
CA ILE A 15 7.15 -3.19 -36.72
C ILE A 15 5.80 -2.80 -36.15
N ILE A 16 5.45 -1.51 -36.15
CA ILE A 16 4.17 -1.02 -35.63
C ILE A 16 3.00 -1.66 -36.38
N ASP A 17 3.06 -1.71 -37.72
CA ASP A 17 2.02 -2.34 -38.54
C ASP A 17 1.85 -3.84 -38.23
N ARG A 18 2.96 -4.54 -37.95
CA ARG A 18 2.94 -5.95 -37.54
C ARG A 18 2.36 -6.12 -36.14
N LEU A 19 2.68 -5.22 -35.21
CA LEU A 19 2.29 -5.30 -33.81
C LEU A 19 0.85 -4.84 -33.56
N ALA A 20 0.29 -4.00 -34.42
CA ALA A 20 -1.06 -3.42 -34.28
C ALA A 20 -2.16 -4.37 -33.74
N PRO A 21 -2.31 -5.62 -34.21
CA PRO A 21 -3.36 -6.53 -33.70
C PRO A 21 -3.09 -7.10 -32.30
N TYR A 22 -1.87 -6.94 -31.77
CA TYR A 22 -1.46 -7.45 -30.46
C TYR A 22 -1.28 -6.34 -29.41
N LEU A 23 -1.34 -5.06 -29.80
CA LEU A 23 -1.14 -3.96 -28.85
C LEU A 23 -2.33 -3.85 -27.88
N PRO A 24 -2.09 -3.47 -26.61
CA PRO A 24 -3.16 -3.18 -25.66
C PRO A 24 -4.15 -2.15 -26.22
N ALA A 25 -5.45 -2.37 -26.02
CA ALA A 25 -6.50 -1.54 -26.63
C ALA A 25 -6.47 -0.06 -26.19
N ASN A 26 -5.88 0.21 -25.02
CA ASN A 26 -5.72 1.56 -24.47
C ASN A 26 -4.39 2.22 -24.86
N LEU A 27 -3.50 1.55 -25.59
CA LEU A 27 -2.30 2.18 -26.14
C LEU A 27 -2.69 3.12 -27.29
N LYS A 28 -2.40 4.42 -27.15
CA LYS A 28 -2.69 5.46 -28.14
C LYS A 28 -1.46 6.04 -28.81
N GLY A 29 -0.34 6.07 -28.09
CA GLY A 29 0.92 6.59 -28.60
C GLY A 29 2.03 5.55 -28.45
N LEU A 30 2.77 5.35 -29.53
CA LEU A 30 3.99 4.55 -29.56
C LEU A 30 5.01 5.33 -30.41
N GLU A 31 5.86 6.09 -29.74
CA GLU A 31 6.82 6.99 -30.40
C GLU A 31 8.25 6.65 -29.98
N ALA A 32 9.22 6.92 -30.86
CA ALA A 32 10.62 6.80 -30.48
C ALA A 32 10.99 7.91 -29.49
N ARG A 33 11.61 7.56 -28.37
CA ARG A 33 12.04 8.52 -27.36
C ARG A 33 13.06 9.50 -27.94
N GLN A 34 12.87 10.80 -27.71
CA GLN A 34 13.76 11.87 -28.19
C GLN A 34 14.08 12.87 -27.04
N PRO A 35 15.36 13.12 -26.68
CA PRO A 35 16.58 12.44 -27.10
C PRO A 35 16.86 11.19 -26.23
N GLY A 36 17.19 10.05 -26.85
CA GLY A 36 17.68 8.87 -26.14
C GLY A 36 17.22 7.55 -26.74
N PRO A 37 17.74 6.40 -26.25
CA PRO A 37 17.25 5.10 -26.64
C PRO A 37 15.90 4.79 -25.95
N GLY A 38 14.97 4.17 -26.67
CA GLY A 38 13.70 3.66 -26.13
C GLY A 38 12.46 4.07 -26.94
N LEU A 39 11.30 3.61 -26.49
CA LEU A 39 10.00 4.08 -26.96
C LEU A 39 9.28 4.78 -25.80
N ASP A 40 8.51 5.81 -26.13
CA ASP A 40 7.54 6.43 -25.24
C ASP A 40 6.15 5.85 -25.56
N TYR A 41 5.45 5.47 -24.50
CA TYR A 41 4.15 4.85 -24.55
C TYR A 41 3.13 5.82 -23.97
N THR A 42 2.01 6.00 -24.66
CA THR A 42 0.88 6.75 -24.11
C THR A 42 -0.32 5.83 -24.04
N PHE A 43 -0.76 5.53 -22.82
CA PHE A 43 -2.01 4.81 -22.56
C PHE A 43 -3.12 5.81 -22.26
N ASP A 44 -4.16 5.83 -23.09
CA ASP A 44 -5.32 6.71 -22.94
C ASP A 44 -6.62 5.94 -23.29
N PRO A 45 -7.54 5.74 -22.31
CA PRO A 45 -7.47 6.23 -20.93
C PRO A 45 -6.36 5.56 -20.10
N PRO A 46 -5.88 6.23 -19.02
CA PRO A 46 -4.95 5.60 -18.09
C PRO A 46 -5.58 4.39 -17.42
N PHE A 47 -4.74 3.46 -16.96
CA PHE A 47 -5.20 2.28 -16.23
C PHE A 47 -5.91 2.70 -14.94
N THR A 48 -7.02 2.02 -14.65
CA THR A 48 -7.78 2.19 -13.39
C THR A 48 -7.51 1.06 -12.41
N GLY A 49 -6.86 -0.02 -12.87
CA GLY A 49 -6.60 -1.22 -12.08
C GLY A 49 -7.84 -2.10 -11.88
N ARG A 50 -8.97 -1.74 -12.51
CA ARG A 50 -10.24 -2.51 -12.49
C ARG A 50 -10.52 -3.22 -13.80
N GLU A 51 -9.88 -2.78 -14.88
CA GLU A 51 -9.81 -3.52 -16.14
C GLU A 51 -9.05 -4.84 -15.99
N LYS A 52 -9.21 -5.71 -16.98
CA LYS A 52 -8.48 -6.98 -17.07
C LYS A 52 -6.97 -6.72 -17.11
N GLU A 53 -6.22 -7.52 -16.35
CA GLU A 53 -4.76 -7.52 -16.35
C GLU A 53 -4.21 -7.60 -17.79
N PRO A 54 -3.27 -6.71 -18.18
CA PRO A 54 -2.59 -6.79 -19.46
C PRO A 54 -1.80 -8.08 -19.58
N THR A 55 -2.27 -8.99 -20.44
CA THR A 55 -1.58 -10.26 -20.72
C THR A 55 -1.15 -10.28 -22.18
N GLN A 56 0.14 -10.50 -22.41
CA GLN A 56 0.68 -10.62 -23.76
C GLN A 56 0.14 -11.87 -24.46
N PRO A 57 -0.31 -11.77 -25.73
CA PRO A 57 -0.74 -12.94 -26.47
C PRO A 57 0.43 -13.87 -26.79
N SER A 58 0.16 -15.18 -26.87
CA SER A 58 1.15 -16.15 -27.33
C SER A 58 1.49 -15.92 -28.80
N LEU A 59 2.78 -15.77 -29.09
CA LEU A 59 3.29 -15.52 -30.46
C LEU A 59 3.87 -16.78 -31.13
N ARG A 60 3.82 -17.93 -30.46
CA ARG A 60 4.55 -19.15 -30.87
C ARG A 60 4.24 -19.55 -32.32
N ASP A 61 2.97 -19.56 -32.67
CA ASP A 61 2.47 -20.01 -33.98
C ASP A 61 2.05 -18.83 -34.88
N ASP A 62 2.42 -17.62 -34.50
CA ASP A 62 2.00 -16.41 -35.23
C ASP A 62 2.84 -16.21 -36.49
N PRO A 63 2.28 -16.22 -37.71
CA PRO A 63 3.06 -16.14 -38.94
C PRO A 63 3.80 -14.80 -39.11
N ARG A 64 3.42 -13.74 -38.39
CA ARG A 64 4.03 -12.40 -38.44
C ARG A 64 5.17 -12.25 -37.43
N LEU A 65 5.16 -13.01 -36.33
CA LEU A 65 6.05 -12.83 -35.19
C LEU A 65 6.78 -14.12 -34.72
N CYS A 66 6.41 -15.29 -35.23
CA CYS A 66 7.06 -16.55 -34.88
C CYS A 66 8.55 -16.52 -35.27
N TYR A 67 9.35 -17.32 -34.58
CA TYR A 67 10.80 -17.35 -34.77
C TYR A 67 11.18 -17.76 -36.21
N VAL A 68 12.05 -16.97 -36.82
CA VAL A 68 12.74 -17.28 -38.08
C VAL A 68 14.22 -17.34 -37.75
N SER A 69 14.93 -18.35 -38.25
CA SER A 69 16.37 -18.48 -38.03
C SER A 69 17.14 -17.39 -38.78
N GLU A 70 18.17 -16.83 -38.16
CA GLU A 70 19.03 -15.82 -38.79
C GLU A 70 19.70 -16.35 -40.06
N ASP A 71 20.05 -17.64 -40.12
CA ASP A 71 20.65 -18.28 -41.28
C ASP A 71 19.70 -18.40 -42.48
N GLN A 72 18.38 -18.35 -42.24
CA GLN A 72 17.35 -18.47 -43.27
C GLN A 72 17.02 -17.10 -43.88
N ASP A 73 16.82 -16.10 -43.02
CA ASP A 73 16.54 -14.73 -43.43
C ASP A 73 17.02 -13.76 -42.33
N PRO A 74 18.24 -13.20 -42.45
CA PRO A 74 18.78 -12.29 -41.45
C PRO A 74 17.99 -10.98 -41.30
N ALA A 75 17.33 -10.52 -42.36
CA ALA A 75 16.55 -9.28 -42.31
C ALA A 75 15.23 -9.51 -41.56
N GLU A 76 14.51 -10.58 -41.90
CA GLU A 76 13.26 -10.95 -41.24
C GLU A 76 13.49 -11.39 -39.79
N HIS A 77 14.58 -12.13 -39.51
CA HIS A 77 15.00 -12.49 -38.15
C HIS A 77 15.10 -11.24 -37.27
N ARG A 78 15.90 -10.25 -37.70
CA ARG A 78 16.08 -8.99 -36.95
C ARG A 78 14.79 -8.22 -36.78
N LEU A 79 13.95 -8.15 -37.82
CA LEU A 79 12.68 -7.44 -37.76
C LEU A 79 11.72 -8.06 -36.75
N ARG A 80 11.57 -9.40 -36.76
CA ARG A 80 10.71 -10.12 -35.82
C ARG A 80 11.25 -10.08 -34.39
N ASP A 81 12.57 -10.15 -34.24
CA ASP A 81 13.19 -10.09 -32.91
C ASP A 81 12.98 -8.71 -32.27
N LYS A 82 13.22 -7.63 -33.03
CA LYS A 82 12.87 -6.26 -32.61
C LYS A 82 11.38 -6.13 -32.27
N ALA A 83 10.49 -6.67 -33.11
CA ALA A 83 9.05 -6.59 -32.88
C ALA A 83 8.61 -7.32 -31.59
N ARG A 84 9.12 -8.53 -31.34
CA ARG A 84 8.86 -9.28 -30.11
C ARG A 84 9.36 -8.51 -28.89
N GLN A 85 10.60 -8.05 -28.90
CA GLN A 85 11.17 -7.27 -27.80
C GLN A 85 10.32 -6.02 -27.51
N LEU A 86 9.90 -5.29 -28.55
CA LEU A 86 9.04 -4.12 -28.38
C LEU A 86 7.66 -4.49 -27.81
N LEU A 87 7.07 -5.60 -28.23
CA LEU A 87 5.82 -6.07 -27.65
C LEU A 87 5.98 -6.45 -26.18
N ASP A 88 7.05 -7.16 -25.83
CA ASP A 88 7.39 -7.53 -24.46
C ASP A 88 7.47 -6.27 -23.59
N TYR A 89 8.21 -5.24 -24.04
CA TYR A 89 8.33 -3.97 -23.31
C TYR A 89 7.00 -3.22 -23.16
N VAL A 90 6.16 -3.20 -24.20
CA VAL A 90 4.83 -2.58 -24.13
C VAL A 90 3.99 -3.26 -23.05
N TYR A 91 4.03 -4.59 -22.99
CA TYR A 91 3.25 -5.36 -22.01
C TYR A 91 3.84 -5.30 -20.61
N GLU A 92 5.16 -5.28 -20.45
CA GLU A 92 5.83 -5.02 -19.18
C GLU A 92 5.39 -3.65 -18.60
N GLU A 93 5.43 -2.60 -19.42
CA GLU A 93 5.03 -1.26 -19.01
C GLU A 93 3.52 -1.17 -18.73
N ALA A 94 2.68 -1.77 -19.58
CA ALA A 94 1.24 -1.84 -19.36
C ALA A 94 0.90 -2.55 -18.04
N PHE A 95 1.55 -3.70 -17.78
CA PHE A 95 1.35 -4.48 -16.56
C PHE A 95 1.81 -3.69 -15.32
N ARG A 96 2.96 -3.02 -15.41
CA ARG A 96 3.51 -2.17 -14.34
C ARG A 96 2.54 -1.05 -13.96
N LEU A 97 2.08 -0.28 -14.95
CA LEU A 97 1.10 0.80 -14.74
C LEU A 97 -0.25 0.29 -14.23
N TRP A 98 -0.74 -0.83 -14.77
CA TRP A 98 -1.97 -1.46 -14.31
C TRP A 98 -1.87 -1.91 -12.85
N LYS A 99 -0.74 -2.50 -12.46
CA LYS A 99 -0.51 -2.98 -11.10
C LYS A 99 -0.51 -1.85 -10.08
N ASP A 100 0.18 -0.75 -10.38
CA ASP A 100 0.17 0.45 -9.54
C ASP A 100 -1.25 1.03 -9.42
N ALA A 101 -2.00 1.08 -10.52
CA ALA A 101 -3.39 1.52 -10.51
C ALA A 101 -4.29 0.58 -9.69
N ALA A 102 -4.10 -0.74 -9.79
CA ALA A 102 -4.84 -1.76 -9.04
C ALA A 102 -4.56 -1.66 -7.54
N TYR A 103 -3.30 -1.40 -7.17
CA TYR A 103 -2.90 -1.16 -5.79
C TYR A 103 -3.58 0.07 -5.21
N VAL A 104 -3.55 1.20 -5.92
CA VAL A 104 -4.22 2.43 -5.51
C VAL A 104 -5.74 2.24 -5.41
N ALA A 105 -6.35 1.53 -6.36
CA ALA A 105 -7.78 1.25 -6.34
C ALA A 105 -8.18 0.38 -5.14
N ASP A 106 -7.42 -0.67 -4.85
CA ASP A 106 -7.64 -1.53 -3.67
C ASP A 106 -7.48 -0.73 -2.36
N LEU A 107 -6.44 0.11 -2.25
CA LEU A 107 -6.24 0.96 -1.08
C LEU A 107 -7.38 1.96 -0.88
N ARG A 108 -7.88 2.57 -1.97
CA ARG A 108 -9.02 3.50 -1.90
C ARG A 108 -10.26 2.84 -1.31
N ASP A 109 -10.49 1.56 -1.63
CA ASP A 109 -11.64 0.82 -1.11
C ASP A 109 -11.45 0.44 0.36
N VAL A 110 -10.28 -0.09 0.74
CA VAL A 110 -10.06 -0.59 2.11
C VAL A 110 -9.79 0.51 3.13
N ALA A 111 -9.17 1.62 2.73
CA ALA A 111 -8.76 2.72 3.61
C ALA A 111 -9.83 3.82 3.77
N LYS A 112 -10.98 3.69 3.11
CA LYS A 112 -12.07 4.70 3.14
C LYS A 112 -12.46 5.14 4.55
N GLU A 113 -12.48 4.21 5.50
CA GLU A 113 -12.89 4.46 6.90
C GLU A 113 -11.71 4.86 7.81
N ALA A 114 -10.47 4.66 7.36
CA ALA A 114 -9.28 4.88 8.17
C ALA A 114 -9.19 6.31 8.74
N PRO A 115 -9.47 7.40 7.98
CA PRO A 115 -9.39 8.76 8.54
C PRO A 115 -10.32 8.98 9.74
N ALA A 116 -11.55 8.48 9.66
CA ALA A 116 -12.54 8.65 10.72
C ALA A 116 -12.19 7.81 11.96
N ARG A 117 -11.77 6.55 11.76
CA ARG A 117 -11.36 5.67 12.86
C ARG A 117 -10.07 6.16 13.53
N TRP A 118 -9.12 6.69 12.75
CA TRP A 118 -7.89 7.29 13.29
C TRP A 118 -8.20 8.52 14.14
N ALA A 119 -9.06 9.42 13.65
CA ALA A 119 -9.47 10.59 14.41
C ALA A 119 -10.18 10.22 15.73
N ALA A 120 -11.03 9.19 15.71
CA ALA A 120 -11.68 8.67 16.91
C ALA A 120 -10.66 8.09 17.92
N TYR A 121 -9.67 7.32 17.44
CA TYR A 121 -8.56 6.85 18.27
C TYR A 121 -7.78 8.01 18.88
N GLN A 122 -7.40 9.02 18.09
CA GLN A 122 -6.67 10.19 18.59
C GLN A 122 -7.46 10.96 19.66
N GLN A 123 -8.77 11.15 19.45
CA GLN A 123 -9.63 11.80 20.43
C GLN A 123 -9.73 10.98 21.73
N ALA A 124 -9.90 9.66 21.63
CA ALA A 124 -9.94 8.78 22.80
C ALA A 124 -8.60 8.80 23.56
N PHE A 125 -7.48 8.85 22.84
CA PHE A 125 -6.14 8.92 23.42
C PHE A 125 -5.96 10.22 24.22
N THR A 126 -6.31 11.37 23.63
CA THR A 126 -6.26 12.66 24.35
C THR A 126 -7.19 12.68 25.57
N ALA A 127 -8.36 12.04 25.51
CA ALA A 127 -9.27 11.92 26.64
C ALA A 127 -8.65 11.08 27.78
N LEU A 128 -8.00 9.95 27.44
CA LEU A 128 -7.25 9.14 28.40
C LEU A 128 -6.12 9.92 29.04
N GLU A 129 -5.30 10.62 28.25
CA GLU A 129 -4.21 11.46 28.77
C GLU A 129 -4.72 12.52 29.73
N SER A 130 -5.85 13.16 29.39
CA SER A 130 -6.50 14.16 30.24
C SER A 130 -6.99 13.56 31.56
N ALA A 131 -7.64 12.38 31.52
CA ALA A 131 -8.08 11.68 32.71
C ALA A 131 -6.90 11.24 33.61
N ALA A 132 -5.82 10.74 33.01
CA ALA A 132 -4.61 10.35 33.72
C ALA A 132 -3.88 11.56 34.33
N ALA A 133 -3.86 12.70 33.63
CA ALA A 133 -3.31 13.95 34.14
C ALA A 133 -4.15 14.50 35.31
N TYR A 134 -5.47 14.40 35.23
CA TYR A 134 -6.39 14.87 36.26
C TYR A 134 -6.13 14.21 37.62
N LEU A 135 -5.79 12.92 37.65
CA LEU A 135 -5.45 12.19 38.88
C LEU A 135 -4.30 12.79 39.69
N ARG A 136 -3.48 13.66 39.09
CA ARG A 136 -2.35 14.35 39.75
C ARG A 136 -2.73 15.72 40.31
N THR A 137 -4.00 16.12 40.21
CA THR A 137 -4.47 17.42 40.68
C THR A 137 -4.99 17.33 42.12
N PRO A 138 -4.92 18.43 42.91
CA PRO A 138 -5.51 18.47 44.25
C PRO A 138 -6.99 18.10 44.28
N GLN A 139 -7.74 18.49 43.24
CA GLN A 139 -9.17 18.20 43.12
C GLN A 139 -9.45 16.70 43.02
N ALA A 140 -8.61 15.94 42.32
CA ALA A 140 -8.80 14.50 42.22
C ALA A 140 -8.71 13.78 43.57
N HIS A 141 -7.97 14.32 44.55
CA HIS A 141 -7.92 13.74 45.89
C HIS A 141 -9.24 13.87 46.65
N THR A 142 -10.05 14.90 46.37
CA THR A 142 -11.36 15.06 47.02
C THR A 142 -12.46 14.24 46.36
N GLU A 143 -12.23 13.72 45.15
CA GLU A 143 -13.15 12.86 44.40
C GLU A 143 -12.44 11.66 43.76
N TRP A 144 -11.60 10.98 44.54
CA TRP A 144 -10.69 9.95 44.03
C TRP A 144 -11.41 8.82 43.30
N LEU A 145 -12.45 8.23 43.90
CA LEU A 145 -13.21 7.15 43.27
C LEU A 145 -13.86 7.58 41.92
N PRO A 146 -14.60 8.71 41.83
CA PRO A 146 -15.04 9.25 40.55
C PRO A 146 -13.92 9.56 39.55
N ALA A 147 -12.76 10.03 40.00
CA ALA A 147 -11.62 10.33 39.13
C ALA A 147 -11.02 9.06 38.52
N VAL A 148 -10.86 8.01 39.31
CA VAL A 148 -10.40 6.69 38.84
C VAL A 148 -11.43 6.05 37.90
N ALA A 149 -12.72 6.15 38.22
CA ALA A 149 -13.78 5.64 37.33
C ALA A 149 -13.71 6.28 35.93
N ARG A 150 -13.52 7.61 35.85
CA ARG A 150 -13.32 8.31 34.57
C ARG A 150 -12.08 7.86 33.80
N LEU A 151 -10.98 7.53 34.50
CA LEU A 151 -9.81 6.95 33.85
C LEU A 151 -10.15 5.59 33.23
N VAL A 152 -10.80 4.70 33.98
CA VAL A 152 -11.19 3.37 33.49
C VAL A 152 -12.12 3.48 32.28
N ASP A 153 -13.13 4.36 32.34
CA ASP A 153 -14.02 4.60 31.20
C ASP A 153 -13.24 5.08 29.97
N ALA A 154 -12.27 6.00 30.14
CA ALA A 154 -11.42 6.46 29.04
C ALA A 154 -10.51 5.35 28.48
N GLN A 155 -10.01 4.45 29.33
CA GLN A 155 -9.22 3.28 28.90
C GLN A 155 -10.07 2.33 28.04
N LEU A 156 -11.32 2.07 28.44
CA LEU A 156 -12.24 1.21 27.69
C LEU A 156 -12.59 1.83 26.32
N VAL A 157 -12.85 3.15 26.29
CA VAL A 157 -13.12 3.87 25.03
C VAL A 157 -11.90 3.84 24.11
N LEU A 158 -10.69 4.06 24.63
CA LEU A 158 -9.46 3.98 23.85
C LEU A 158 -9.22 2.57 23.31
N ALA A 159 -9.42 1.53 24.12
CA ALA A 159 -9.27 0.15 23.70
C ALA A 159 -10.23 -0.21 22.55
N ALA A 160 -11.49 0.21 22.65
CA ALA A 160 -12.46 0.02 21.57
C ALA A 160 -12.11 0.79 20.29
N ALA A 161 -11.61 2.03 20.42
CA ALA A 161 -11.18 2.82 19.27
C ALA A 161 -9.92 2.24 18.59
N ALA A 162 -8.99 1.70 19.38
CA ALA A 162 -7.80 1.00 18.88
C ALA A 162 -8.18 -0.27 18.10
N ASP A 163 -9.07 -1.10 18.65
CA ASP A 163 -9.61 -2.30 17.99
C ASP A 163 -10.26 -1.97 16.65
N GLN A 164 -11.14 -0.96 16.63
CA GLN A 164 -11.75 -0.49 15.40
C GLN A 164 -10.72 0.02 14.39
N PHE A 165 -9.67 0.73 14.82
CA PHE A 165 -8.64 1.16 13.88
C PHE A 165 -7.84 -0.03 13.33
N ASP A 166 -7.47 -0.98 14.18
CA ASP A 166 -6.75 -2.19 13.82
C ASP A 166 -7.50 -3.05 12.79
N GLU A 167 -8.84 -3.14 12.84
CA GLU A 167 -9.63 -3.82 11.80
C GLU A 167 -9.38 -3.24 10.39
N VAL A 168 -9.21 -1.91 10.29
CA VAL A 168 -8.90 -1.24 9.02
C VAL A 168 -7.42 -1.33 8.71
N GLY A 169 -6.56 -1.17 9.73
CA GLY A 169 -5.11 -1.31 9.64
C GLY A 169 -4.70 -2.67 9.07
N GLU A 170 -5.31 -3.77 9.53
CA GLU A 170 -5.06 -5.11 9.02
C GLU A 170 -5.40 -5.22 7.52
N ARG A 171 -6.56 -4.69 7.09
CA ARG A 171 -6.94 -4.71 5.66
C ARG A 171 -6.00 -3.89 4.79
N ILE A 172 -5.52 -2.75 5.29
CA ILE A 172 -4.50 -1.94 4.62
C ILE A 172 -3.18 -2.74 4.53
N ALA A 173 -2.72 -3.32 5.63
CA ALA A 173 -1.48 -4.12 5.67
C ALA A 173 -1.55 -5.34 4.73
N ARG A 174 -2.68 -6.05 4.68
CA ARG A 174 -2.93 -7.14 3.72
C ARG A 174 -2.89 -6.65 2.28
N THR A 175 -3.40 -5.45 2.02
CA THR A 175 -3.36 -4.84 0.68
C THR A 175 -1.93 -4.47 0.28
N HIS A 176 -1.14 -3.90 1.20
CA HIS A 176 0.29 -3.68 0.98
C HIS A 176 1.02 -4.98 0.66
N TYR A 177 0.74 -6.07 1.40
CA TYR A 177 1.36 -7.37 1.15
C TYR A 177 0.96 -7.96 -0.20
N LYS A 178 -0.33 -7.88 -0.57
CA LYS A 178 -0.84 -8.30 -1.89
C LYS A 178 -0.11 -7.60 -3.05
N HIS A 179 0.31 -6.36 -2.85
CA HIS A 179 0.95 -5.51 -3.86
C HIS A 179 2.44 -5.25 -3.59
N LEU A 180 3.13 -6.14 -2.85
CA LEU A 180 4.54 -5.97 -2.41
C LEU A 180 5.53 -5.65 -3.54
N TYR A 181 5.21 -6.04 -4.77
CA TYR A 181 6.05 -5.84 -5.95
C TYR A 181 5.58 -4.69 -6.87
N SER A 182 4.67 -3.83 -6.42
CA SER A 182 4.34 -2.57 -7.11
C SER A 182 5.53 -1.60 -7.03
N ASP A 183 5.64 -0.68 -7.98
CA ASP A 183 6.68 0.35 -7.96
C ASP A 183 6.38 1.47 -6.95
N LEU A 184 5.13 1.56 -6.47
CA LEU A 184 4.73 2.52 -5.46
C LEU A 184 5.15 2.05 -4.07
N SER A 185 5.82 2.93 -3.32
CA SER A 185 5.93 2.74 -1.88
C SER A 185 4.54 2.77 -1.21
N GLN A 186 4.43 2.19 -0.01
CA GLN A 186 3.18 2.19 0.75
C GLN A 186 2.61 3.60 0.95
N ALA A 187 3.49 4.58 1.24
CA ALA A 187 3.12 5.98 1.43
C ALA A 187 2.63 6.64 0.13
N GLU A 188 3.30 6.39 -1.00
CA GLU A 188 2.88 6.93 -2.30
C GLU A 188 1.53 6.36 -2.74
N ALA A 189 1.32 5.05 -2.52
CA ALA A 189 0.08 4.39 -2.88
C ALA A 189 -1.10 4.90 -2.03
N LEU A 190 -0.92 5.09 -0.72
CA LEU A 190 -1.95 5.68 0.16
C LEU A 190 -2.24 7.15 -0.21
N LYS A 191 -1.20 7.92 -0.54
CA LYS A 191 -1.38 9.30 -1.02
C LYS A 191 -2.18 9.34 -2.32
N ALA A 192 -1.86 8.49 -3.29
CA ALA A 192 -2.59 8.37 -4.55
C ALA A 192 -4.02 7.83 -4.36
N ALA A 193 -4.26 7.04 -3.31
CA ALA A 193 -5.59 6.60 -2.92
C ALA A 193 -6.45 7.71 -2.30
N GLY A 194 -5.87 8.86 -1.96
CA GLY A 194 -6.56 10.02 -1.38
C GLY A 194 -6.27 10.25 0.10
N HIS A 195 -5.23 9.62 0.65
CA HIS A 195 -4.88 9.69 2.07
C HIS A 195 -3.45 10.24 2.27
N PRO A 196 -3.21 11.53 2.01
CA PRO A 196 -1.87 12.12 2.12
C PRO A 196 -1.30 12.11 3.54
N ASP A 197 -2.16 12.10 4.57
CA ASP A 197 -1.77 12.13 5.98
C ASP A 197 -1.57 10.73 6.59
N ALA A 198 -1.67 9.68 5.77
CA ALA A 198 -1.60 8.29 6.24
C ALA A 198 -0.24 7.90 6.85
N GLY A 199 0.81 8.69 6.61
CA GLY A 199 2.11 8.52 7.28
C GLY A 199 2.05 8.74 8.81
N THR A 200 0.95 9.28 9.33
CA THR A 200 0.72 9.43 10.78
C THR A 200 -0.03 8.24 11.39
N TRP A 201 -0.58 7.35 10.57
CA TRP A 201 -1.37 6.21 11.04
C TRP A 201 -0.49 5.12 11.60
N HIS A 202 -0.90 4.55 12.73
CA HIS A 202 -0.23 3.37 13.29
C HIS A 202 -0.78 2.11 12.64
N ILE A 203 -0.10 1.64 11.59
CA ILE A 203 -0.45 0.38 10.90
C ILE A 203 0.71 -0.60 11.07
N SER A 204 0.40 -1.75 11.67
CA SER A 204 1.37 -2.83 11.84
C SER A 204 1.56 -3.64 10.56
N GLU A 205 2.61 -4.45 10.52
CA GLU A 205 2.78 -5.42 9.44
C GLU A 205 1.71 -6.52 9.52
N VAL A 206 1.39 -7.13 8.38
CA VAL A 206 0.36 -8.19 8.31
C VAL A 206 0.67 -9.36 9.25
N GLN A 207 1.95 -9.71 9.40
CA GLN A 207 2.38 -10.81 10.27
C GLN A 207 2.20 -10.50 11.76
N ASP A 208 2.17 -9.22 12.13
CA ASP A 208 1.94 -8.82 13.52
C ASP A 208 0.44 -8.92 13.85
N TYR A 209 -0.46 -8.55 12.94
CA TYR A 209 -1.91 -8.77 13.13
C TYR A 209 -2.30 -10.25 13.28
N GLU A 210 -1.59 -11.15 12.59
CA GLU A 210 -1.89 -12.60 12.63
C GLU A 210 -1.24 -13.32 13.84
N ARG A 211 -0.42 -12.63 14.62
CA ARG A 211 0.34 -13.25 15.70
C ARG A 211 -0.54 -13.45 16.94
N SER A 212 -0.43 -14.61 17.57
CA SER A 212 -1.15 -14.92 18.81
C SER A 212 -0.54 -14.31 20.08
N GLY A 213 0.56 -13.55 19.97
CA GLY A 213 1.24 -12.95 21.12
C GLY A 213 2.40 -12.06 20.73
N HIS A 214 2.57 -10.94 21.44
CA HIS A 214 3.60 -9.94 21.15
C HIS A 214 4.61 -9.86 22.29
N SER A 215 5.90 -9.92 21.97
CA SER A 215 6.95 -9.60 22.93
C SER A 215 7.19 -8.09 22.99
N ASP A 216 7.87 -7.64 24.05
CA ASP A 216 8.27 -6.23 24.21
C ASP A 216 9.18 -5.74 23.08
N TRP A 217 9.82 -6.66 22.36
CA TRP A 217 10.71 -6.38 21.21
C TRP A 217 9.99 -6.32 19.87
N THR A 218 8.66 -6.51 19.85
CA THR A 218 7.88 -6.36 18.61
C THR A 218 7.93 -4.88 18.20
N PRO A 219 8.49 -4.53 17.02
CA PRO A 219 8.80 -3.14 16.69
C PRO A 219 7.55 -2.29 16.43
N CYS A 220 6.50 -2.88 15.85
CA CYS A 220 5.24 -2.20 15.56
C CYS A 220 4.05 -3.14 15.83
N PRO A 221 3.73 -3.47 17.09
CA PRO A 221 2.57 -4.31 17.38
C PRO A 221 1.26 -3.56 17.08
N PRO A 222 0.13 -4.25 16.87
CA PRO A 222 -1.18 -3.63 16.66
C PRO A 222 -1.52 -2.59 17.74
N LEU A 223 -2.34 -1.59 17.42
CA LEU A 223 -2.71 -0.54 18.38
C LEU A 223 -3.35 -1.10 19.64
N THR A 224 -4.16 -2.15 19.51
CA THR A 224 -4.76 -2.88 20.63
C THR A 224 -3.72 -3.37 21.63
N GLU A 225 -2.59 -3.89 21.15
CA GLU A 225 -1.47 -4.31 22.00
C GLU A 225 -0.73 -3.12 22.62
N VAL A 226 -0.55 -2.03 21.86
CA VAL A 226 0.03 -0.78 22.39
C VAL A 226 -0.83 -0.23 23.55
N VAL A 227 -2.15 -0.17 23.35
CA VAL A 227 -3.11 0.30 24.36
C VAL A 227 -3.17 -0.65 25.55
N ARG A 228 -3.16 -1.97 25.33
CA ARG A 228 -3.13 -2.96 26.43
C ARG A 228 -1.93 -2.75 27.34
N ARG A 229 -0.73 -2.53 26.77
CA ARG A 229 0.50 -2.24 27.53
C ARG A 229 0.40 -0.93 28.31
N LEU A 230 -0.13 0.12 27.68
CA LEU A 230 -0.36 1.42 28.34
C LEU A 230 -1.30 1.29 29.54
N VAL A 231 -2.43 0.60 29.38
CA VAL A 231 -3.42 0.37 30.45
C VAL A 231 -2.77 -0.42 31.59
N ALA A 232 -2.06 -1.52 31.28
CA ALA A 232 -1.38 -2.31 32.30
C ALA A 232 -0.37 -1.49 33.12
N ALA A 233 0.40 -0.61 32.47
CA ALA A 233 1.32 0.28 33.16
C ALA A 233 0.61 1.31 34.06
N GLN A 234 -0.55 1.84 33.62
CA GLN A 234 -1.36 2.73 34.45
C GLN A 234 -1.97 2.01 35.66
N GLU A 235 -2.46 0.79 35.48
CA GLU A 235 -2.97 -0.05 36.56
C GLU A 235 -1.90 -0.38 37.60
N GLU A 236 -0.69 -0.77 37.16
CA GLU A 236 0.45 -1.03 38.04
C GLU A 236 0.84 0.23 38.84
N HIS A 237 0.84 1.39 38.18
CA HIS A 237 1.10 2.66 38.84
C HIS A 237 0.06 2.95 39.93
N LEU A 238 -1.23 2.79 39.64
CA LEU A 238 -2.31 2.99 40.61
C LEU A 238 -2.24 1.99 41.77
N ALA A 239 -1.93 0.72 41.49
CA ALA A 239 -1.73 -0.30 42.51
C ALA A 239 -0.56 0.07 43.44
N THR A 240 0.54 0.60 42.87
CA THR A 240 1.69 1.09 43.62
C THR A 240 1.33 2.28 44.50
N VAL A 241 0.62 3.27 43.97
CA VAL A 241 0.14 4.43 44.74
C VAL A 241 -0.72 3.97 45.91
N ARG A 242 -1.74 3.13 45.65
CA ARG A 242 -2.62 2.59 46.69
C ARG A 242 -1.86 1.84 47.79
N ARG A 243 -0.87 1.03 47.42
CA ARG A 243 -0.02 0.31 48.38
C ARG A 243 0.78 1.26 49.28
N LEU A 244 1.24 2.39 48.74
CA LEU A 244 2.03 3.37 49.48
C LEU A 244 1.19 4.34 50.33
N THR A 245 -0.05 4.61 49.94
CA THR A 245 -0.95 5.54 50.65
C THR A 245 -1.91 4.87 51.63
N GLY A 246 -2.04 3.53 51.58
CA GLY A 246 -2.96 2.77 52.43
C GLY A 246 -4.39 2.69 51.86
N PRO A 247 -5.24 1.82 52.43
CA PRO A 247 -6.61 1.58 51.95
C PRO A 247 -7.64 2.66 52.33
N ASP A 248 -7.26 3.65 53.17
CA ASP A 248 -8.20 4.57 53.84
C ASP A 248 -8.28 5.99 53.24
N ASN A 249 -8.01 6.15 51.94
CA ASN A 249 -8.39 7.35 51.16
C ASN A 249 -9.50 7.02 50.17
#